data_AF-A0A1A9WFM0-F1
#
_entry.id   AF-A0A1A9WFM0-F1
#
_cell.length_a   1.000
_cell.length_b   1.000
_cell.length_c   1.000
_cell.angle_alpha   90.00
_cell.angle_beta   90.00
_cell.angle_gamma   90.00
#
_symmetry.space_group_name_H-M   'P 1'
#
loop_
_entity.id
_entity.type
_entity.pdbx_description
1 polymer ?
#
loop_
_entity_poly.entity_id
_entity_poly.type
_entity_poly.pdbx_seq_one_letter_code
_entity_poly.pdbx_strand_id
1 'polypeptide(L)'
;MIRKPLHNKPDASAPKPVYLTVDGNHALFSSTHTHNHMMSDERWTADCLIEQCQRVTILMHRRLHFQKRVNTARRKKLLGNCTKLRTQNNDGRKKLKATLTGENAIEINKYLLHHKQLSRLFKNLSLPQIVMNMDQRTFVMRKEMDRLKFRRDHLEQELEESLMRLSVVQNRIIYEDRFHIPEEAVIHRMQTKIVNSRRRIRALKNLNYTYQRMIKLIQHDEIYYEPILQSLEKDIENLDGFIKYTVYIGLPAIKRFEKLETELKMKERKARKALHMKVQSIGGYKNLLKKGASTGYKAKKAELYFDWGKHYERNTKSMMALKYDLEEIEKSIAKVQERTLCSRPKFIYPTFKFQKESNASLEKTIALTTLRVNSNAYKVSSAEVKRYSAMENFWKITRIYTEKIGWLEQKIDEQSQIEQDLVVYLKNRSAMMLIFRFALWNFHDLLRHVKGKDCIHFKQVYRSEHLKLPLLKYEMLLMHAAPPALLEEKIHIVLEVVQRKLTVVMKTYLELLWEAKIEEHKPTAILKYQEEFLKTYEMQEAVERTSELHGDDNGDEEIALDETKVMSAIHSRRSMKELSAKIVEDFSKRESD
;
A
#
# COMPACT_ATOMS: atom_id res chain seq x y z
N MET A 1 73.01 -37.28 34.96
CA MET A 1 72.24 -37.77 33.78
C MET A 1 71.19 -38.75 34.25
N ILE A 2 69.93 -38.33 34.40
CA ILE A 2 68.83 -39.17 34.88
C ILE A 2 68.14 -39.77 33.65
N ARG A 3 68.20 -41.10 33.51
CA ARG A 3 67.54 -41.84 32.44
C ARG A 3 66.02 -41.63 32.55
N LYS A 4 65.41 -41.12 31.47
CA LYS A 4 63.94 -41.05 31.31
C LYS A 4 63.36 -42.47 31.33
N PRO A 5 62.22 -42.73 31.98
CA PRO A 5 61.57 -44.03 31.89
C PRO A 5 61.19 -44.30 30.43
N LEU A 6 61.46 -45.53 29.97
CA LEU A 6 61.08 -46.01 28.64
C LEU A 6 59.60 -45.72 28.39
N HIS A 7 59.35 -44.88 27.38
CA HIS A 7 58.05 -44.85 26.73
C HIS A 7 57.77 -46.27 26.22
N ASN A 8 56.74 -46.92 26.74
CA ASN A 8 56.16 -48.10 26.10
C ASN A 8 55.96 -47.74 24.62
N LYS A 9 56.58 -48.51 23.71
CA LYS A 9 56.26 -48.41 22.29
C LYS A 9 54.74 -48.60 22.17
N PRO A 10 54.01 -47.69 21.51
CA PRO A 10 52.57 -47.86 21.35
C PRO A 10 52.31 -49.16 20.60
N ASP A 11 51.40 -49.98 21.13
CA ASP A 11 50.87 -51.15 20.42
C ASP A 11 50.41 -50.70 19.02
N ALA A 12 50.96 -51.29 17.95
CA ALA A 12 50.56 -50.93 16.58
C ALA A 12 49.10 -51.29 16.27
N SER A 13 48.50 -52.18 17.08
CA SER A 13 47.09 -52.56 17.07
C SER A 13 46.18 -51.63 17.89
N ALA A 14 46.74 -50.67 18.65
CA ALA A 14 45.94 -49.80 19.50
C ALA A 14 45.29 -48.70 18.65
N PRO A 15 43.96 -48.47 18.76
CA PRO A 15 43.32 -47.33 18.14
C PRO A 15 44.00 -46.04 18.63
N LYS A 16 44.34 -45.13 17.70
CA LYS A 16 44.96 -43.85 18.03
C LYS A 16 44.04 -43.07 18.96
N PRO A 17 44.56 -42.40 20.01
CA PRO A 17 43.74 -41.50 20.81
C PRO A 17 43.24 -40.38 19.89
N VAL A 18 41.94 -40.39 19.62
CA VAL A 18 41.28 -39.33 18.86
C VAL A 18 41.18 -38.13 19.80
N TYR A 19 41.63 -36.97 19.33
CA TYR A 19 41.38 -35.70 20.00
C TYR A 19 40.22 -35.06 19.24
N LEU A 20 39.21 -34.56 19.96
CA LEU A 20 38.16 -33.76 19.34
C LEU A 20 38.83 -32.62 18.57
N THR A 21 38.35 -32.38 17.35
CA THR A 21 38.77 -31.25 16.54
C THR A 21 38.73 -29.98 17.41
N VAL A 22 39.85 -29.27 17.48
CA VAL A 22 39.98 -28.08 18.34
C VAL A 22 38.83 -27.12 18.03
N ASP A 23 38.12 -26.70 19.07
CA ASP A 23 36.84 -25.98 19.13
C ASP A 23 36.64 -24.79 18.14
N GLY A 24 37.69 -24.35 17.43
CA GLY A 24 37.64 -23.30 16.42
C GLY A 24 37.48 -23.76 14.96
N ASN A 25 37.67 -25.05 14.65
CA ASN A 25 37.63 -25.56 13.26
C ASN A 25 36.35 -26.37 12.94
N HIS A 26 35.42 -26.51 13.89
CA HIS A 26 34.17 -27.21 13.67
C HIS A 26 33.12 -26.25 13.06
N ALA A 27 32.57 -26.61 11.90
CA ALA A 27 31.72 -25.69 11.13
C ALA A 27 30.47 -25.24 11.90
N LEU A 28 29.82 -26.16 12.64
CA LEU A 28 28.68 -25.86 13.51
C LEU A 28 28.99 -24.92 14.67
N PHE A 29 30.23 -24.89 15.17
CA PHE A 29 30.60 -24.09 16.35
C PHE A 29 31.37 -22.82 15.99
N SER A 30 31.71 -22.63 14.71
CA SER A 30 32.32 -21.39 14.25
C SER A 30 31.32 -20.23 14.38
N SER A 31 31.63 -19.30 15.30
CA SER A 31 30.76 -18.19 15.71
C SER A 31 30.21 -17.31 14.58
N THR A 32 30.86 -17.30 13.42
CA THR A 32 30.41 -16.53 12.25
C THR A 32 29.23 -17.17 11.52
N HIS A 33 29.05 -18.49 11.63
CA HIS A 33 28.04 -19.23 10.89
C HIS A 33 26.71 -19.30 11.66
N THR A 34 26.75 -19.53 12.98
CA THR A 34 25.55 -19.68 13.82
C THR A 34 24.76 -18.39 14.07
N HIS A 35 25.42 -17.23 14.08
CA HIS A 35 24.76 -15.94 14.36
C HIS A 35 23.79 -15.50 13.25
N ASN A 36 23.97 -15.98 12.01
CA ASN A 36 23.22 -15.46 10.85
C ASN A 36 21.85 -16.12 10.62
N HIS A 37 21.55 -17.30 11.20
CA HIS A 37 20.32 -18.05 10.90
C HIS A 37 19.41 -18.39 12.11
N MET A 38 19.66 -17.82 13.30
CA MET A 38 18.81 -18.00 14.50
C MET A 38 18.41 -19.46 14.82
N MET A 39 19.25 -20.43 14.46
CA MET A 39 19.10 -21.85 14.78
C MET A 39 19.41 -22.07 16.27
N SER A 40 18.42 -21.84 17.12
CA SER A 40 18.49 -22.15 18.55
C SER A 40 17.34 -23.10 18.90
N ASP A 41 17.61 -24.40 18.88
CA ASP A 41 16.73 -25.40 19.48
C ASP A 41 17.05 -25.50 20.98
N GLU A 42 16.07 -25.22 21.85
CA GLU A 42 16.23 -25.24 23.31
C GLU A 42 16.58 -26.63 23.86
N ARG A 43 16.29 -27.73 23.13
CA ARG A 43 16.51 -29.11 23.60
C ARG A 43 17.84 -29.70 23.16
N TRP A 44 18.36 -29.25 22.03
CA TRP A 44 19.66 -29.62 21.46
C TRP A 44 20.51 -28.37 21.26
N THR A 45 20.72 -27.66 22.36
CA THR A 45 21.65 -26.55 22.39
C THR A 45 23.08 -27.08 22.31
N ALA A 46 23.96 -26.32 21.65
CA ALA A 46 25.40 -26.51 21.75
C ALA A 46 25.82 -26.70 23.22
N ASP A 47 25.14 -26.03 24.15
CA ASP A 47 25.33 -26.13 25.60
C ASP A 47 25.18 -27.55 26.17
N CYS A 48 24.30 -28.40 25.64
CA CYS A 48 24.14 -29.79 26.13
C CYS A 48 25.32 -30.69 25.73
N LEU A 49 25.80 -30.55 24.49
CA LEU A 49 26.95 -31.32 23.98
C LEU A 49 28.25 -30.77 24.58
N ILE A 50 28.31 -29.44 24.70
CA ILE A 50 29.28 -28.72 25.52
C ILE A 50 29.20 -29.23 26.95
N GLU A 51 28.05 -29.48 27.58
CA GLU A 51 27.97 -29.96 28.97
C GLU A 51 28.54 -31.39 29.10
N GLN A 52 28.26 -32.27 28.14
CA GLN A 52 28.80 -33.63 28.12
C GLN A 52 30.32 -33.65 27.89
N CYS A 53 30.80 -32.92 26.88
CA CYS A 53 32.21 -32.71 26.62
C CYS A 53 32.88 -31.95 27.78
N GLN A 54 32.18 -31.01 28.41
CA GLN A 54 32.62 -30.30 29.60
C GLN A 54 32.73 -31.26 30.77
N ARG A 55 31.86 -32.25 30.98
CA ARG A 55 32.02 -33.21 32.08
C ARG A 55 33.31 -34.01 31.94
N VAL A 56 33.63 -34.47 30.74
CA VAL A 56 34.89 -35.19 30.45
C VAL A 56 36.08 -34.23 30.52
N THR A 57 35.93 -33.03 29.98
CA THR A 57 36.91 -31.94 30.05
C THR A 57 37.11 -31.47 31.49
N ILE A 58 36.11 -31.52 32.35
CA ILE A 58 36.12 -31.20 33.79
C ILE A 58 36.91 -32.27 34.52
N LEU A 59 36.84 -33.54 34.12
CA LEU A 59 37.69 -34.58 34.68
C LEU A 59 39.16 -34.36 34.29
N MET A 60 39.44 -34.02 33.03
CA MET A 60 40.79 -33.65 32.59
C MET A 60 41.28 -32.33 33.22
N HIS A 61 40.39 -31.34 33.34
CA HIS A 61 40.64 -30.04 33.97
C HIS A 61 40.78 -30.17 35.46
N ARG A 62 40.11 -31.09 36.15
CA ARG A 62 40.34 -31.37 37.58
C ARG A 62 41.76 -31.86 37.80
N ARG A 63 42.24 -32.75 36.94
CA ARG A 63 43.65 -33.19 36.94
C ARG A 63 44.61 -32.03 36.66
N LEU A 64 44.31 -31.19 35.67
CA LEU A 64 45.13 -30.02 35.31
C LEU A 64 45.04 -28.89 36.36
N HIS A 65 43.90 -28.72 37.03
CA HIS A 65 43.68 -27.76 38.12
C HIS A 65 44.45 -28.13 39.36
N PHE A 66 44.51 -29.42 39.66
CA PHE A 66 45.37 -29.91 40.73
C PHE A 66 46.83 -29.48 40.46
N GLN A 67 47.30 -29.68 39.23
CA GLN A 67 48.64 -29.29 38.82
C GLN A 67 48.86 -27.76 38.77
N LYS A 68 47.85 -26.99 38.32
CA LYS A 68 47.89 -25.52 38.31
C LYS A 68 47.86 -24.94 39.73
N ARG A 69 47.10 -25.49 40.67
CA ARG A 69 47.06 -25.02 42.07
C ARG A 69 48.43 -25.13 42.73
N VAL A 70 49.17 -26.18 42.41
CA VAL A 70 50.57 -26.34 42.82
C VAL A 70 51.46 -25.23 42.23
N ASN A 71 51.27 -24.89 40.95
CA ASN A 71 52.06 -23.85 40.28
C ASN A 71 51.66 -22.40 40.66
N THR A 72 50.39 -22.13 40.95
CA THR A 72 49.91 -20.81 41.37
C THR A 72 50.31 -20.49 42.80
N ALA A 73 50.37 -21.48 43.68
CA ALA A 73 50.96 -21.32 45.00
C ALA A 73 52.42 -20.82 44.89
N ARG A 74 53.21 -21.37 43.95
CA ARG A 74 54.57 -20.89 43.67
C ARG A 74 54.59 -19.47 43.08
N ARG A 75 53.69 -19.15 42.15
CA ARG A 75 53.65 -17.83 41.48
C ARG A 75 53.13 -16.69 42.37
N LYS A 76 52.17 -16.94 43.27
CA LYS A 76 51.67 -15.94 44.24
C LYS A 76 52.77 -15.44 45.17
N LYS A 77 53.69 -16.32 45.54
CA LYS A 77 54.88 -15.98 46.31
C LYS A 77 55.80 -15.00 45.57
N LEU A 78 55.90 -15.12 44.24
CA LEU A 78 56.75 -14.26 43.40
C LEU A 78 56.10 -12.90 43.11
N LEU A 79 54.78 -12.87 42.90
CA LEU A 79 54.02 -11.64 42.64
C LEU A 79 53.92 -10.72 43.86
N GLY A 80 53.82 -11.29 45.07
CA GLY A 80 53.85 -10.51 46.31
C GLY A 80 55.12 -9.67 46.49
N ASN A 81 56.23 -10.08 45.85
CA ASN A 81 57.47 -9.31 45.84
C ASN A 81 57.46 -8.19 44.79
N CYS A 82 56.84 -8.42 43.63
CA CYS A 82 56.76 -7.42 42.56
C CYS A 82 55.79 -6.28 42.86
N THR A 83 54.70 -6.55 43.59
CA THR A 83 53.70 -5.53 43.97
C THR A 83 54.27 -4.52 44.97
N LYS A 84 55.10 -4.99 45.92
CA LYS A 84 55.81 -4.13 46.88
C LYS A 84 56.75 -3.13 46.20
N LEU A 85 57.40 -3.52 45.11
CA LEU A 85 58.28 -2.64 44.33
C LEU A 85 57.49 -1.62 43.48
N ARG A 86 56.32 -1.99 42.99
CA ARG A 86 55.46 -1.09 42.20
C ARG A 86 54.77 -0.03 43.04
N THR A 87 54.36 -0.36 44.27
CA THR A 87 53.78 0.63 45.20
C THR A 87 54.79 1.72 45.54
N GLN A 88 56.05 1.34 45.79
CA GLN A 88 57.14 2.29 46.02
C GLN A 88 57.39 3.24 44.84
N ASN A 89 57.29 2.74 43.59
CA ASN A 89 57.48 3.56 42.39
C ASN A 89 56.29 4.51 42.12
N ASN A 90 55.07 4.05 42.36
CA ASN A 90 53.86 4.86 42.18
C ASN A 90 53.73 5.96 43.24
N ASP A 91 54.19 5.73 44.46
CA ASP A 91 54.24 6.76 45.51
C ASP A 91 55.25 7.86 45.16
N GLY A 92 56.35 7.51 44.46
CA GLY A 92 57.26 8.49 43.85
C GLY A 92 56.61 9.33 42.74
N ARG A 93 55.75 8.72 41.91
CA ARG A 93 55.08 9.41 40.79
C ARG A 93 53.93 10.32 41.21
N LYS A 94 53.18 9.96 42.26
CA LYS A 94 52.08 10.78 42.78
C LYS A 94 52.58 12.09 43.40
N LYS A 95 53.77 12.08 44.02
CA LYS A 95 54.45 13.29 44.51
C LYS A 95 54.84 14.27 43.40
N LEU A 96 54.96 13.80 42.16
CA LEU A 96 55.41 14.58 40.99
C LEU A 96 54.26 15.24 40.21
N LYS A 97 53.04 14.74 40.34
CA LYS A 97 51.86 15.28 39.62
C LYS A 97 51.07 16.32 40.41
N ALA A 98 51.28 16.40 41.72
CA ALA A 98 50.63 17.39 42.58
C ALA A 98 51.20 18.82 42.44
N THR A 99 52.32 18.99 41.73
CA THR A 99 53.02 20.27 41.54
C THR A 99 52.62 21.03 40.27
N LEU A 100 51.61 20.56 39.51
CA LEU A 100 51.32 21.02 38.14
C LEU A 100 49.89 21.59 37.92
N THR A 101 49.07 21.78 38.95
CA THR A 101 47.79 22.56 38.88
C THR A 101 48.04 24.00 38.39
N GLY A 102 47.18 24.75 37.68
CA GLY A 102 45.76 24.66 37.27
C GLY A 102 45.33 25.96 36.52
N GLU A 103 44.21 25.95 35.78
CA GLU A 103 44.00 26.71 34.51
C GLU A 103 42.88 27.80 34.45
N ASN A 104 42.37 28.35 35.55
CA ASN A 104 41.12 29.16 35.48
C ASN A 104 41.27 30.68 35.17
N ALA A 105 42.47 31.20 34.88
CA ALA A 105 42.67 32.63 34.57
C ALA A 105 42.53 32.98 33.08
N ILE A 106 42.26 31.99 32.21
CA ILE A 106 42.39 32.11 30.75
C ILE A 106 41.05 32.44 30.05
N GLU A 107 39.91 32.21 30.70
CA GLU A 107 38.60 32.24 30.03
C GLU A 107 38.01 33.64 29.84
N ILE A 108 38.30 34.60 30.72
CA ILE A 108 37.70 35.94 30.65
C ILE A 108 38.42 36.83 29.62
N ASN A 109 39.69 36.57 29.33
CA ASN A 109 40.45 37.24 28.26
C ASN A 109 40.04 36.80 26.84
N LYS A 110 39.34 35.68 26.69
CA LYS A 110 38.84 35.22 25.38
C LYS A 110 37.65 36.03 24.87
N TYR A 111 36.79 36.52 25.77
CA TYR A 111 35.55 37.19 25.35
C TYR A 111 35.76 38.58 24.73
N LEU A 112 36.80 39.32 25.14
CA LEU A 112 37.09 40.66 24.62
C LEU A 112 37.91 40.65 23.32
N LEU A 113 38.34 39.47 22.85
CA LEU A 113 39.17 39.29 21.66
C LEU A 113 38.37 39.15 20.35
N HIS A 114 37.06 38.89 20.42
CA HIS A 114 36.26 38.46 19.26
C HIS A 114 35.74 39.60 18.35
N HIS A 115 35.72 40.88 18.77
CA HIS A 115 35.22 42.00 17.94
C HIS A 115 36.29 43.07 17.66
N LYS A 116 37.22 42.73 16.76
CA LYS A 116 38.42 43.52 16.39
C LYS A 116 38.14 44.93 15.84
N GLN A 117 37.01 45.14 15.16
CA GLN A 117 36.67 46.45 14.57
C GLN A 117 36.16 47.43 15.62
N LEU A 118 35.35 46.96 16.59
CA LEU A 118 34.84 47.75 17.71
C LEU A 118 35.95 48.05 18.74
N SER A 119 36.83 47.06 19.00
CA SER A 119 38.02 47.24 19.84
C SER A 119 39.00 48.28 19.27
N ARG A 120 39.05 48.51 17.95
CA ARG A 120 39.91 49.53 17.31
C ARG A 120 39.28 50.92 17.28
N LEU A 121 37.98 51.01 17.00
CA LEU A 121 37.26 52.28 16.83
C LEU A 121 37.02 53.00 18.16
N PHE A 122 36.94 52.24 19.25
CA PHE A 122 36.64 52.74 20.60
C PHE A 122 37.82 52.62 21.58
N LYS A 123 39.02 52.32 21.07
CA LYS A 123 40.22 52.01 21.86
C LYS A 123 40.66 53.13 22.82
N ASN A 124 40.36 54.38 22.48
CA ASN A 124 40.81 55.57 23.22
C ASN A 124 39.65 56.43 23.74
N LEU A 125 38.41 55.94 23.65
CA LEU A 125 37.21 56.63 24.10
C LEU A 125 36.76 56.04 25.44
N SER A 126 36.28 56.87 26.35
CA SER A 126 35.67 56.37 27.59
C SER A 126 34.31 55.72 27.30
N LEU A 127 33.90 54.75 28.12
CA LEU A 127 32.66 53.97 27.93
C LEU A 127 31.41 54.81 27.56
N PRO A 128 31.16 55.99 28.15
CA PRO A 128 30.00 56.82 27.79
C PRO A 128 30.10 57.50 26.42
N GLN A 129 31.30 57.88 25.99
CA GLN A 129 31.53 58.52 24.69
C GLN A 129 31.45 57.51 23.53
N ILE A 130 31.75 56.25 23.83
CA ILE A 130 31.53 55.12 22.91
C ILE A 130 30.04 54.97 22.62
N VAL A 131 29.20 55.04 23.67
CA VAL A 131 27.75 54.91 23.55
C VAL A 131 27.13 56.06 22.75
N MET A 132 27.50 57.32 23.02
CA MET A 132 26.93 58.47 22.29
C MET A 132 27.27 58.48 20.79
N ASN A 133 28.50 58.08 20.43
CA ASN A 133 28.91 57.94 19.03
C ASN A 133 28.25 56.72 18.36
N MET A 134 28.03 55.65 19.11
CA MET A 134 27.21 54.54 18.63
C MET A 134 25.78 55.00 18.36
N ASP A 135 25.18 55.81 19.22
CA ASP A 135 23.81 56.29 19.06
C ASP A 135 23.66 57.25 17.88
N GLN A 136 24.59 58.18 17.68
CA GLN A 136 24.58 59.10 16.55
C GLN A 136 24.83 58.38 15.21
N ARG A 137 25.75 57.41 15.18
CA ARG A 137 25.96 56.55 14.00
C ARG A 137 24.72 55.70 13.72
N THR A 138 24.09 55.17 14.76
CA THR A 138 22.85 54.40 14.64
C THR A 138 21.72 55.27 14.09
N PHE A 139 21.62 56.53 14.51
CA PHE A 139 20.63 57.48 14.00
C PHE A 139 20.80 57.79 12.50
N VAL A 140 22.03 58.08 12.05
CA VAL A 140 22.29 58.34 10.62
C VAL A 140 21.99 57.10 9.77
N MET A 141 22.37 55.91 10.23
CA MET A 141 22.08 54.66 9.52
C MET A 141 20.58 54.34 9.47
N ARG A 142 19.80 54.74 10.48
CA ARG A 142 18.33 54.61 10.44
C ARG A 142 17.70 55.55 9.40
N LYS A 143 18.16 56.80 9.31
CA LYS A 143 17.65 57.77 8.33
C LYS A 143 17.88 57.31 6.88
N GLU A 144 19.06 56.76 6.57
CA GLU A 144 19.33 56.19 5.24
C GLU A 144 18.53 54.92 4.97
N MET A 145 18.33 54.07 6.01
CA MET A 145 17.46 52.91 5.90
C MET A 145 16.01 53.30 5.55
N ASP A 146 15.48 54.38 6.12
CA ASP A 146 14.12 54.85 5.83
C ASP A 146 13.98 55.39 4.40
N ARG A 147 14.99 56.14 3.91
CA ARG A 147 15.04 56.56 2.50
C ARG A 147 15.07 55.37 1.54
N LEU A 148 15.87 54.36 1.85
CA LEU A 148 15.99 53.15 1.04
C LEU A 148 14.71 52.31 1.09
N LYS A 149 14.05 52.21 2.24
CA LYS A 149 12.75 51.56 2.37
C LYS A 149 11.70 52.23 1.50
N PHE A 150 11.58 53.56 1.55
CA PHE A 150 10.65 54.29 0.70
C PHE A 150 10.90 54.03 -0.79
N ARG A 151 12.17 54.03 -1.23
CA ARG A 151 12.53 53.73 -2.62
C ARG A 151 12.20 52.28 -3.00
N ARG A 152 12.42 51.33 -2.08
CA ARG A 152 12.09 49.93 -2.29
C ARG A 152 10.58 49.74 -2.43
N ASP A 153 9.79 50.30 -1.52
CA ASP A 153 8.33 50.11 -1.51
C ASP A 153 7.69 50.67 -2.80
N HIS A 154 8.22 51.79 -3.31
CA HIS A 154 7.81 52.34 -4.60
C HIS A 154 8.15 51.41 -5.78
N LEU A 155 9.35 50.80 -5.78
CA LEU A 155 9.73 49.82 -6.81
C LEU A 155 8.94 48.50 -6.67
N GLU A 156 8.56 48.11 -5.46
CA GLU A 156 7.69 46.95 -5.21
C GLU A 156 6.31 47.17 -5.83
N GLN A 157 5.72 48.36 -5.68
CA GLN A 157 4.44 48.70 -6.32
C GLN A 157 4.51 48.67 -7.86
N GLU A 158 5.55 49.27 -8.46
CA GLU A 158 5.74 49.22 -9.92
C GLU A 158 5.92 47.77 -10.42
N LEU A 159 6.65 46.96 -9.65
CA LEU A 159 6.83 45.54 -9.96
C LEU A 159 5.49 44.79 -9.87
N GLU A 160 4.71 44.98 -8.82
CA GLU A 160 3.39 44.37 -8.64
C GLU A 160 2.44 44.70 -9.80
N GLU A 161 2.37 45.96 -10.23
CA GLU A 161 1.57 46.35 -11.39
C GLU A 161 2.02 45.66 -12.68
N SER A 162 3.33 45.57 -12.91
CA SER A 162 3.88 44.89 -14.08
C SER A 162 3.60 43.38 -14.06
N LEU A 163 3.66 42.76 -12.88
CA LEU A 163 3.34 41.35 -12.66
C LEU A 163 1.85 41.08 -12.87
N MET A 164 0.97 41.98 -12.44
CA MET A 164 -0.47 41.88 -12.70
C MET A 164 -0.79 41.97 -14.19
N ARG A 165 -0.13 42.85 -14.94
CA ARG A 165 -0.29 42.91 -16.41
C ARG A 165 0.20 41.62 -17.08
N LEU A 166 1.34 41.11 -16.65
CA LEU A 166 1.90 39.87 -17.16
C LEU A 166 0.99 38.68 -16.84
N SER A 167 0.40 38.62 -15.65
CA SER A 167 -0.51 37.53 -15.25
C SER A 167 -1.80 37.53 -16.05
N VAL A 168 -2.37 38.70 -16.36
CA VAL A 168 -3.53 38.83 -17.25
C VAL A 168 -3.22 38.29 -18.65
N VAL A 169 -2.07 38.64 -19.21
CA VAL A 169 -1.64 38.14 -20.53
C VAL A 169 -1.38 36.64 -20.49
N GLN A 170 -0.72 36.13 -19.45
CA GLN A 170 -0.50 34.69 -19.27
C GLN A 170 -1.82 33.93 -19.12
N ASN A 171 -2.79 34.45 -18.36
CA ASN A 171 -4.10 33.83 -18.21
C ASN A 171 -4.82 33.73 -19.56
N ARG A 172 -4.79 34.79 -20.38
CA ARG A 172 -5.34 34.72 -21.75
C ARG A 172 -4.69 33.63 -22.58
N ILE A 173 -3.36 33.53 -22.57
CA ILE A 173 -2.62 32.48 -23.28
C ILE A 173 -2.95 31.08 -22.74
N ILE A 174 -3.10 30.92 -21.41
CA ILE A 174 -3.37 29.63 -20.77
C ILE A 174 -4.78 29.15 -21.05
N TYR A 175 -5.77 30.04 -21.03
CA TYR A 175 -7.19 29.67 -21.02
C TYR A 175 -7.92 29.89 -22.36
N GLU A 176 -7.54 30.88 -23.17
CA GLU A 176 -8.26 31.24 -24.40
C GLU A 176 -7.62 30.67 -25.68
N ASP A 177 -6.28 30.57 -25.74
CA ASP A 177 -5.55 30.16 -26.96
C ASP A 177 -5.26 28.64 -27.09
N ARG A 178 -5.72 27.80 -26.15
CA ARG A 178 -5.60 26.34 -26.32
C ARG A 178 -6.73 25.84 -27.23
N PHE A 179 -6.50 25.89 -28.54
CA PHE A 179 -7.21 25.04 -29.49
C PHE A 179 -7.16 23.59 -28.96
N HIS A 180 -8.31 23.02 -28.58
CA HIS A 180 -8.39 21.62 -28.19
C HIS A 180 -8.23 20.76 -29.44
N ILE A 181 -6.99 20.46 -29.80
CA ILE A 181 -6.64 19.60 -30.92
C ILE A 181 -7.04 18.17 -30.50
N PRO A 182 -8.07 17.55 -31.11
CA PRO A 182 -8.56 16.23 -30.70
C PRO A 182 -7.48 15.14 -30.83
N GLU A 183 -6.50 15.33 -31.71
CA GLU A 183 -5.32 14.48 -31.86
C GLU A 183 -4.44 14.48 -30.60
N GLU A 184 -4.30 15.61 -29.89
CA GLU A 184 -3.54 15.68 -28.64
C GLU A 184 -4.19 14.85 -27.52
N ALA A 185 -5.52 14.80 -27.48
CA ALA A 185 -6.25 13.96 -26.52
C ALA A 185 -6.00 12.46 -26.79
N VAL A 186 -5.94 12.05 -28.06
CA VAL A 186 -5.58 10.67 -28.45
C VAL A 186 -4.13 10.37 -28.08
N ILE A 187 -3.20 11.29 -28.36
CA ILE A 187 -1.78 11.17 -28.00
C ILE A 187 -1.63 11.03 -26.48
N HIS A 188 -2.33 11.84 -25.68
CA HIS A 188 -2.28 11.77 -24.22
C HIS A 188 -2.80 10.43 -23.69
N ARG A 189 -3.89 9.90 -24.26
CA ARG A 189 -4.40 8.55 -23.93
C ARG A 189 -3.35 7.47 -24.24
N MET A 190 -2.69 7.55 -25.40
CA MET A 190 -1.63 6.59 -25.78
C MET A 190 -0.39 6.72 -24.90
N GLN A 191 0.05 7.94 -24.58
CA GLN A 191 1.14 8.18 -23.64
C GLN A 191 0.84 7.61 -22.26
N THR A 192 -0.39 7.78 -21.77
CA THR A 192 -0.82 7.19 -20.49
C THR A 192 -0.74 5.66 -20.53
N LYS A 193 -1.16 5.02 -21.63
CA LYS A 193 -1.00 3.56 -21.82
C LYS A 193 0.47 3.13 -21.84
N ILE A 194 1.34 3.89 -22.52
CA ILE A 194 2.79 3.63 -22.56
C ILE A 194 3.43 3.80 -21.17
N VAL A 195 3.03 4.81 -20.40
CA VAL A 195 3.52 5.01 -19.03
C VAL A 195 3.08 3.84 -18.13
N ASN A 196 1.84 3.40 -18.27
CA ASN A 196 1.33 2.25 -17.52
C ASN A 196 2.05 0.94 -17.87
N SER A 197 2.34 0.69 -19.16
CA SER A 197 3.12 -0.48 -19.57
C SER A 197 4.56 -0.41 -19.06
N ARG A 198 5.20 0.77 -19.09
CA ARG A 198 6.53 0.99 -18.50
C ARG A 198 6.55 0.75 -16.99
N ARG A 199 5.51 1.17 -16.26
CA ARG A 199 5.34 0.89 -14.83
C ARG A 199 5.24 -0.62 -14.57
N ARG A 200 4.45 -1.35 -15.37
CA ARG A 200 4.34 -2.82 -15.30
C ARG A 200 5.69 -3.50 -15.57
N ILE A 201 6.42 -3.08 -16.59
CA ILE A 201 7.76 -3.62 -16.89
C ILE A 201 8.72 -3.36 -15.72
N ARG A 202 8.69 -2.17 -15.11
CA ARG A 202 9.52 -1.86 -13.93
C ARG A 202 9.15 -2.74 -12.73
N ALA A 203 7.86 -2.96 -12.48
CA ALA A 203 7.41 -3.88 -11.45
C ALA A 203 7.88 -5.31 -11.72
N LEU A 204 7.77 -5.80 -12.95
CA LEU A 204 8.27 -7.12 -13.36
C LEU A 204 9.79 -7.23 -13.22
N LYS A 205 10.55 -6.19 -13.58
CA LYS A 205 12.01 -6.15 -13.37
C LYS A 205 12.36 -6.22 -11.88
N ASN A 206 11.62 -5.51 -11.03
CA ASN A 206 11.81 -5.56 -9.58
C ASN A 206 11.47 -6.95 -9.03
N LEU A 207 10.39 -7.58 -9.49
CA LEU A 207 10.04 -8.95 -9.12
C LEU A 207 11.12 -9.94 -9.54
N ASN A 208 11.63 -9.84 -10.78
CA ASN A 208 12.71 -10.68 -11.26
C ASN A 208 13.99 -10.47 -10.44
N TYR A 209 14.33 -9.22 -10.11
CA TYR A 209 15.44 -8.91 -9.21
C TYR A 209 15.26 -9.53 -7.82
N THR A 210 14.04 -9.48 -7.26
CA THR A 210 13.75 -10.14 -5.98
C THR A 210 13.87 -11.66 -6.07
N TYR A 211 13.40 -12.29 -7.15
CA TYR A 211 13.57 -13.73 -7.36
C TYR A 211 15.04 -14.12 -7.52
N GLN A 212 15.82 -13.36 -8.29
CA GLN A 212 17.26 -13.57 -8.40
C GLN A 212 17.95 -13.44 -7.05
N ARG A 213 17.52 -12.50 -6.20
CA ARG A 213 18.04 -12.35 -4.84
C ARG A 213 17.64 -13.52 -3.95
N MET A 214 16.40 -14.02 -4.04
CA MET A 214 15.96 -15.22 -3.32
C MET A 214 16.77 -16.45 -3.73
N ILE A 215 16.99 -16.65 -5.03
CA ILE A 215 17.81 -17.75 -5.53
C ILE A 215 19.24 -17.65 -5.00
N LYS A 216 19.85 -16.45 -5.01
CA LYS A 216 21.18 -16.24 -4.43
C LYS A 216 21.23 -16.51 -2.93
N LEU A 217 20.18 -16.17 -2.19
CA LEU A 217 20.07 -16.50 -0.76
C LEU A 217 20.00 -18.03 -0.58
N ILE A 218 19.18 -18.73 -1.36
CA ILE A 218 19.08 -20.19 -1.29
C ILE A 218 20.41 -20.86 -1.65
N GLN A 219 21.12 -20.38 -2.67
CA GLN A 219 22.46 -20.89 -3.02
C GLN A 219 23.50 -20.62 -1.93
N HIS A 220 23.42 -19.46 -1.27
CA HIS A 220 24.27 -19.16 -0.13
C HIS A 220 23.96 -20.08 1.06
N ASP A 221 22.68 -20.36 1.30
CA ASP A 221 22.24 -21.31 2.34
C ASP A 221 22.70 -22.74 2.02
N GLU A 222 22.67 -23.17 0.75
CA GLU A 222 23.21 -24.46 0.31
C GLU A 222 24.71 -24.58 0.60
N ILE A 223 25.49 -23.56 0.21
CA ILE A 223 26.93 -23.48 0.51
C ILE A 223 27.18 -23.45 2.02
N TYR A 224 26.24 -22.91 2.81
CA TYR A 224 26.33 -22.84 4.26
C TYR A 224 26.09 -24.18 4.96
N TYR A 225 25.09 -24.96 4.52
CA TYR A 225 24.78 -26.24 5.16
C TYR A 225 25.82 -27.33 4.85
N GLU A 226 26.48 -27.28 3.71
CA GLU A 226 27.45 -28.29 3.28
C GLU A 226 28.62 -28.48 4.27
N PRO A 227 29.33 -27.41 4.73
CA PRO A 227 30.34 -27.54 5.79
C PRO A 227 29.81 -28.10 7.11
N ILE A 228 28.57 -27.77 7.48
CA ILE A 228 27.93 -28.28 8.70
C ILE A 228 27.74 -29.79 8.60
N LEU A 229 27.18 -30.28 7.49
CA LEU A 229 26.98 -31.71 7.26
C LEU A 229 28.31 -32.46 7.26
N GLN A 230 29.32 -31.94 6.56
CA GLN A 230 30.67 -32.53 6.55
C GLN A 230 31.33 -32.52 7.93
N SER A 231 31.05 -31.52 8.77
CA SER A 231 31.57 -31.48 10.15
C SER A 231 30.90 -32.51 11.05
N LEU A 232 29.58 -32.68 10.91
CA LEU A 232 28.82 -33.70 11.63
C LEU A 232 29.25 -35.11 11.25
N GLU A 233 29.51 -35.36 9.97
CA GLU A 233 30.02 -36.65 9.49
C GLU A 233 31.38 -36.98 10.13
N LYS A 234 32.30 -36.00 10.18
CA LYS A 234 33.59 -36.16 10.87
C LYS A 234 33.42 -36.38 12.38
N ASP A 235 32.44 -35.75 13.01
CA ASP A 235 32.14 -35.97 14.43
C ASP A 235 31.63 -37.38 14.68
N ILE A 236 30.81 -37.93 13.79
CA ILE A 236 30.37 -39.33 13.85
C ILE A 236 31.57 -40.28 13.77
N GLU A 237 32.50 -40.03 12.85
CA GLU A 237 33.75 -40.81 12.74
C GLU A 237 34.62 -40.70 14.00
N ASN A 238 34.73 -39.50 14.56
CA ASN A 238 35.48 -39.26 15.79
C ASN A 238 34.86 -40.01 16.98
N LEU A 239 33.53 -39.96 17.13
CA LEU A 239 32.80 -40.66 18.18
C LEU A 239 32.96 -42.18 18.09
N ASP A 240 32.90 -42.74 16.88
CA ASP A 240 33.20 -44.17 16.66
C ASP A 240 34.63 -44.51 17.10
N GLY A 241 35.60 -43.66 16.76
CA GLY A 241 36.99 -43.78 17.24
C GLY A 241 37.11 -43.71 18.78
N PHE A 242 36.40 -42.79 19.43
CA PHE A 242 36.36 -42.66 20.89
C PHE A 242 35.76 -43.88 21.56
N ILE A 243 34.67 -44.43 21.02
CA ILE A 243 34.03 -45.65 21.54
C ILE A 243 35.01 -46.81 21.46
N LYS A 244 35.65 -47.02 20.30
CA LYS A 244 36.67 -48.07 20.11
C LYS A 244 37.85 -47.92 21.08
N TYR A 245 38.35 -46.70 21.29
CA TYR A 245 39.44 -46.43 22.23
C TYR A 245 39.05 -46.64 23.70
N THR A 246 37.86 -46.19 24.08
CA THR A 246 37.32 -46.36 25.45
C THR A 246 37.13 -47.84 25.77
N VAL A 247 36.61 -48.62 24.82
CA VAL A 247 36.50 -50.08 24.92
C VAL A 247 37.88 -50.70 25.08
N TYR A 248 38.86 -50.32 24.25
CA TYR A 248 40.23 -50.82 24.32
C TYR A 248 40.92 -50.57 25.69
N ILE A 249 40.72 -49.40 26.33
CA ILE A 249 41.24 -49.13 27.68
C ILE A 249 40.41 -49.79 28.78
N GLY A 250 39.09 -49.81 28.61
CA GLY A 250 38.15 -50.31 29.60
C GLY A 250 38.33 -51.80 29.87
N LEU A 251 38.48 -52.62 28.82
CA LEU A 251 38.64 -54.07 28.95
C LEU A 251 39.83 -54.50 29.83
N PRO A 252 41.06 -53.98 29.64
CA PRO A 252 42.18 -54.26 30.53
C PRO A 252 41.98 -53.73 31.96
N ALA A 253 41.35 -52.57 32.14
CA ALA A 253 41.06 -52.01 33.46
C ALA A 253 40.07 -52.90 34.23
N ILE A 254 39.02 -53.39 33.56
CA ILE A 254 38.05 -54.35 34.11
C ILE A 254 38.74 -55.66 34.49
N LYS A 255 39.55 -56.25 33.59
CA LYS A 255 40.32 -57.46 33.89
C LYS A 255 41.27 -57.27 35.08
N ARG A 256 41.89 -56.10 35.24
CA ARG A 256 42.71 -55.77 36.42
C ARG A 256 41.88 -55.65 37.68
N PHE A 257 40.69 -55.04 37.59
CA PHE A 257 39.76 -54.93 38.70
C PHE A 257 39.30 -56.31 39.18
N GLU A 258 38.91 -57.20 38.26
CA GLU A 258 38.53 -58.60 38.57
C GLU A 258 39.67 -59.36 39.27
N LYS A 259 40.91 -59.23 38.77
CA LYS A 259 42.09 -59.82 39.42
C LYS A 259 42.26 -59.29 40.85
N LEU A 260 42.22 -57.97 41.04
CA LEU A 260 42.32 -57.35 42.37
C LEU A 260 41.19 -57.81 43.29
N GLU A 261 39.97 -57.97 42.77
CA GLU A 261 38.83 -58.47 43.54
C GLU A 261 39.05 -59.93 44.00
N THR A 262 39.57 -60.80 43.13
CA THR A 262 39.93 -62.18 43.50
C THR A 262 41.05 -62.22 44.53
N GLU A 263 42.06 -61.35 44.41
CA GLU A 263 43.14 -61.22 45.39
C GLU A 263 42.63 -60.73 46.75
N LEU A 264 41.72 -59.75 46.77
CA LEU A 264 41.08 -59.28 47.99
C LEU A 264 40.27 -60.39 48.66
N LYS A 265 39.45 -61.14 47.90
CA LYS A 265 38.72 -62.31 48.41
C LYS A 265 39.67 -63.36 49.00
N MET A 266 40.81 -63.60 48.37
CA MET A 266 41.83 -64.54 48.88
C MET A 266 42.51 -64.04 50.16
N LYS A 267 42.86 -62.74 50.23
CA LYS A 267 43.43 -62.13 51.44
C LYS A 267 42.43 -62.13 52.59
N GLU A 268 41.17 -61.85 52.32
CA GLU A 268 40.10 -61.89 53.32
C GLU A 268 39.90 -63.31 53.87
N ARG A 269 39.87 -64.34 53.02
CA ARG A 269 39.82 -65.74 53.46
C ARG A 269 41.03 -66.12 54.32
N LYS A 270 42.24 -65.68 53.96
CA LYS A 270 43.46 -65.89 54.76
C LYS A 270 43.37 -65.19 56.12
N ALA A 271 42.91 -63.93 56.14
CA ALA A 271 42.72 -63.17 57.38
C ALA A 271 41.68 -63.82 58.30
N ARG A 272 40.54 -64.29 57.76
CA ARG A 272 39.52 -65.04 58.52
C ARG A 272 40.07 -66.35 59.09
N LYS A 273 40.83 -67.12 58.32
CA LYS A 273 41.49 -68.35 58.81
C LYS A 273 42.52 -68.06 59.90
N ALA A 274 43.35 -67.04 59.71
CA ALA A 274 44.34 -66.63 60.71
C ALA A 274 43.68 -66.14 62.02
N LEU A 275 42.58 -65.39 61.91
CA LEU A 275 41.79 -64.95 63.06
C LEU A 275 41.16 -66.15 63.77
N HIS A 276 40.60 -67.11 63.03
CA HIS A 276 40.04 -68.33 63.61
C HIS A 276 41.11 -69.15 64.37
N MET A 277 42.30 -69.34 63.79
CA MET A 277 43.42 -70.00 64.45
C MET A 277 43.90 -69.25 65.70
N LYS A 278 43.95 -67.91 65.66
CA LYS A 278 44.28 -67.09 66.84
C LYS A 278 43.22 -67.24 67.93
N VAL A 279 41.94 -67.20 67.58
CA VAL A 279 40.84 -67.41 68.53
C VAL A 279 40.91 -68.82 69.15
N GLN A 280 41.20 -69.86 68.36
CA GLN A 280 41.41 -71.21 68.89
C GLN A 280 42.62 -71.26 69.83
N SER A 281 43.75 -70.63 69.49
CA SER A 281 44.92 -70.57 70.36
C SER A 281 44.62 -69.85 71.69
N ILE A 282 43.92 -68.72 71.64
CA ILE A 282 43.47 -67.98 72.83
C ILE A 282 42.48 -68.83 73.66
N GLY A 283 41.61 -69.61 73.00
CA GLY A 283 40.76 -70.61 73.65
C GLY A 283 41.56 -71.68 74.39
N GLY A 284 42.63 -72.19 73.77
CA GLY A 284 43.60 -73.10 74.39
C GLY A 284 44.29 -72.49 75.62
N TYR A 285 44.74 -71.24 75.53
CA TYR A 285 45.33 -70.53 76.68
C TYR A 285 44.32 -70.22 77.78
N LYS A 286 43.05 -69.92 77.45
CA LYS A 286 41.97 -69.80 78.45
C LYS A 286 41.70 -71.12 79.17
N ASN A 287 41.80 -72.26 78.47
CA ASN A 287 41.63 -73.58 79.08
C ASN A 287 42.83 -73.95 79.98
N LEU A 288 44.04 -73.50 79.64
CA LEU A 288 45.23 -73.61 80.49
C LEU A 288 45.13 -72.72 81.75
N LEU A 289 44.68 -71.47 81.59
CA LEU A 289 44.41 -70.54 82.70
C LEU A 289 43.31 -71.05 83.65
N LYS A 290 42.31 -71.78 83.13
CA LYS A 290 41.28 -72.44 83.96
C LYS A 290 41.81 -73.64 84.76
N LYS A 291 42.85 -74.33 84.27
CA LYS A 291 43.52 -75.42 85.03
C LYS A 291 44.51 -74.90 86.07
N GLY A 292 45.01 -73.67 85.95
CA GLY A 292 45.90 -73.03 86.93
C GLY A 292 45.21 -72.17 88.00
N ALA A 293 43.88 -72.04 87.97
CA ALA A 293 43.11 -71.16 88.87
C ALA A 293 42.11 -71.94 89.74
N SER A 294 42.50 -73.11 90.27
CA SER A 294 41.69 -73.91 91.20
C SER A 294 42.09 -73.74 92.67
N THR A 295 42.59 -72.57 93.08
CA THR A 295 42.80 -72.22 94.49
C THR A 295 42.69 -70.70 94.63
N GLY A 296 41.50 -70.22 94.98
CA GLY A 296 41.24 -68.80 95.17
C GLY A 296 39.76 -68.55 95.39
N TYR A 297 39.42 -68.23 96.64
CA TYR A 297 38.06 -68.04 97.16
C TYR A 297 37.19 -67.14 96.27
N LYS A 298 35.96 -67.60 96.02
CA LYS A 298 34.91 -66.87 95.30
C LYS A 298 34.44 -65.66 96.13
N ALA A 299 35.01 -64.49 95.89
CA ALA A 299 34.35 -63.24 96.24
C ALA A 299 33.21 -63.00 95.24
N LYS A 300 31.96 -63.08 95.73
CA LYS A 300 30.75 -62.72 94.99
C LYS A 300 30.86 -61.26 94.53
N LYS A 301 30.95 -61.02 93.23
CA LYS A 301 30.73 -59.69 92.66
C LYS A 301 29.24 -59.37 92.75
N ALA A 302 28.90 -58.29 93.42
CA ALA A 302 27.57 -57.70 93.35
C ALA A 302 27.31 -57.22 91.92
N GLU A 303 26.15 -57.59 91.37
CA GLU A 303 25.66 -57.09 90.10
C GLU A 303 25.29 -55.61 90.24
N LEU A 304 26.19 -54.72 89.83
CA LEU A 304 25.83 -53.36 89.46
C LEU A 304 25.46 -53.36 87.98
N TYR A 305 24.15 -53.37 87.71
CA TYR A 305 23.61 -53.08 86.39
C TYR A 305 23.78 -51.57 86.12
N PHE A 306 24.99 -51.18 85.69
CA PHE A 306 25.30 -49.80 85.30
C PHE A 306 25.27 -49.72 83.77
N ASP A 307 24.15 -49.22 83.24
CA ASP A 307 23.94 -48.98 81.83
C ASP A 307 24.75 -47.75 81.39
N TRP A 308 25.95 -47.98 80.85
CA TRP A 308 26.88 -46.92 80.40
C TRP A 308 26.35 -46.07 79.23
N GLY A 309 25.18 -46.38 78.66
CA GLY A 309 24.61 -45.71 77.50
C GLY A 309 23.83 -44.42 77.79
N LYS A 310 23.29 -44.22 79.00
CA LYS A 310 22.41 -43.07 79.33
C LYS A 310 23.08 -41.91 80.06
N HIS A 311 24.34 -42.05 80.46
CA HIS A 311 25.00 -41.06 81.33
C HIS A 311 25.36 -39.73 80.64
N TYR A 312 25.30 -39.69 79.30
CA TYR A 312 25.65 -38.51 78.49
C TYR A 312 24.45 -37.71 77.95
N GLU A 313 23.20 -38.08 78.24
CA GLU A 313 21.99 -37.33 77.79
C GLU A 313 21.58 -36.21 78.78
N ARG A 314 22.54 -35.49 79.36
CA ARG A 314 22.24 -34.27 80.12
C ARG A 314 22.04 -33.11 79.16
N ASN A 315 20.84 -32.99 78.59
CA ASN A 315 20.43 -31.79 77.86
C ASN A 315 20.38 -30.60 78.83
N THR A 316 21.25 -29.63 78.67
CA THR A 316 21.23 -28.37 79.44
C THR A 316 19.96 -27.56 79.11
N LYS A 317 19.53 -26.63 79.98
CA LYS A 317 18.37 -25.76 79.70
C LYS A 317 18.50 -25.02 78.36
N SER A 318 19.72 -24.62 78.00
CA SER A 318 20.06 -24.04 76.70
C SER A 318 19.91 -25.02 75.53
N MET A 319 20.17 -26.32 75.74
CA MET A 319 20.00 -27.36 74.72
C MET A 319 18.52 -27.72 74.52
N MET A 320 17.69 -27.64 75.56
CA MET A 320 16.23 -27.76 75.43
C MET A 320 15.60 -26.56 74.73
N ALA A 321 16.05 -25.33 75.04
CA ALA A 321 15.63 -24.14 74.31
C ALA A 321 16.00 -24.25 72.82
N LEU A 322 17.24 -24.64 72.52
CA LEU A 322 17.69 -24.84 71.14
C LEU A 322 16.92 -25.96 70.42
N LYS A 323 16.51 -27.02 71.13
CA LYS A 323 15.67 -28.07 70.55
C LYS A 323 14.27 -27.55 70.20
N TYR A 324 13.68 -26.73 71.07
CA TYR A 324 12.39 -26.09 70.80
C TYR A 324 12.47 -25.12 69.61
N ASP A 325 13.52 -24.31 69.56
CA ASP A 325 13.78 -23.40 68.44
C ASP A 325 14.00 -24.17 67.13
N LEU A 326 14.70 -25.32 67.18
CA LEU A 326 14.86 -26.19 66.01
C LEU A 326 13.54 -26.81 65.56
N GLU A 327 12.68 -27.25 66.47
CA GLU A 327 11.34 -27.76 66.16
C GLU A 327 10.43 -26.67 65.54
N GLU A 328 10.54 -25.43 65.99
CA GLU A 328 9.83 -24.29 65.40
C GLU A 328 10.35 -23.96 63.99
N ILE A 329 11.68 -23.96 63.81
CA ILE A 329 12.32 -23.78 62.51
C ILE A 329 11.92 -24.91 61.55
N GLU A 330 11.89 -26.17 62.00
CA GLU A 330 11.43 -27.31 61.18
C GLU A 330 9.97 -27.16 60.73
N LYS A 331 9.07 -26.74 61.63
CA LYS A 331 7.67 -26.43 61.27
C LYS A 331 7.58 -25.29 60.25
N SER A 332 8.41 -24.26 60.38
CA SER A 332 8.46 -23.14 59.43
C SER A 332 8.97 -23.59 58.06
N ILE A 333 10.00 -24.44 58.02
CA ILE A 333 10.57 -25.02 56.80
C ILE A 333 9.56 -25.92 56.11
N ALA A 334 8.80 -26.74 56.86
CA ALA A 334 7.75 -27.60 56.31
C ALA A 334 6.63 -26.78 55.65
N LYS A 335 6.16 -25.71 56.29
CA LYS A 335 5.17 -24.77 55.71
C LYS A 335 5.67 -24.12 54.42
N VAL A 336 6.94 -23.72 54.39
CA VAL A 336 7.56 -23.13 53.19
C VAL A 336 7.73 -24.19 52.09
N GLN A 337 8.09 -25.42 52.45
CA GLN A 337 8.21 -26.54 51.53
C GLN A 337 6.88 -26.87 50.85
N GLU A 338 5.78 -26.87 51.60
CA GLU A 338 4.42 -27.08 51.09
C GLU A 338 4.01 -25.97 50.12
N ARG A 339 4.20 -24.70 50.50
CA ARG A 339 3.87 -23.54 49.65
C ARG A 339 4.70 -23.47 48.36
N THR A 340 5.92 -24.00 48.38
CA THR A 340 6.83 -24.00 47.23
C THR A 340 6.79 -25.30 46.42
N LEU A 341 5.94 -26.26 46.80
CA LEU A 341 5.80 -27.57 46.16
C LEU A 341 7.16 -28.28 45.97
N CYS A 342 8.08 -28.10 46.91
CA CYS A 342 9.44 -28.64 46.82
C CYS A 342 9.54 -30.02 47.50
N SER A 343 10.25 -30.97 46.88
CA SER A 343 10.43 -32.33 47.44
C SER A 343 11.42 -32.41 48.60
N ARG A 344 12.38 -31.46 48.70
CA ARG A 344 13.32 -31.35 49.82
C ARG A 344 13.55 -29.88 50.21
N PRO A 345 13.81 -29.58 51.50
CA PRO A 345 14.07 -28.22 51.98
C PRO A 345 15.23 -27.49 51.28
N LYS A 346 16.26 -28.24 50.84
CA LYS A 346 17.43 -27.66 50.14
C LYS A 346 17.08 -26.99 48.82
N PHE A 347 15.95 -27.35 48.20
CA PHE A 347 15.52 -26.79 46.92
C PHE A 347 14.65 -25.54 47.06
N ILE A 348 14.20 -25.20 48.27
CA ILE A 348 13.34 -24.03 48.52
C ILE A 348 13.96 -22.74 47.96
N TYR A 349 15.22 -22.44 48.30
CA TYR A 349 15.87 -21.19 47.86
C TYR A 349 16.15 -21.15 46.34
N PRO A 350 16.71 -22.19 45.70
CA PRO A 350 16.83 -22.23 44.25
C PRO A 350 15.49 -22.04 43.52
N THR A 351 14.42 -22.69 43.99
CA THR A 351 13.08 -22.57 43.39
C THR A 351 12.53 -21.16 43.54
N PHE A 352 12.68 -20.52 44.71
CA PHE A 352 12.30 -19.12 44.90
C PHE A 352 13.08 -18.17 44.00
N LYS A 353 14.39 -18.39 43.84
CA LYS A 353 15.21 -17.57 42.95
C LYS A 353 14.73 -17.70 41.50
N PHE A 354 14.47 -18.93 41.04
CA PHE A 354 13.94 -19.18 39.72
C PHE A 354 12.54 -18.60 39.51
N GLN A 355 11.63 -18.76 40.47
CA GLN A 355 10.28 -18.17 40.42
C GLN A 355 10.34 -16.65 40.39
N LYS A 356 11.23 -16.01 41.16
CA LYS A 356 11.42 -14.56 41.13
C LYS A 356 11.93 -14.08 39.77
N GLU A 357 12.91 -14.77 39.19
CA GLU A 357 13.45 -14.44 37.87
C GLU A 357 12.41 -14.68 36.76
N SER A 358 11.65 -15.77 36.85
CA SER A 358 10.54 -16.07 35.94
C SER A 358 9.43 -15.03 36.04
N ASN A 359 9.00 -14.65 37.25
CA ASN A 359 7.98 -13.62 37.45
C ASN A 359 8.46 -12.25 36.93
N ALA A 360 9.72 -11.88 37.15
CA ALA A 360 10.27 -10.64 36.59
C ALA A 360 10.33 -10.66 35.05
N SER A 361 10.54 -11.83 34.44
CA SER A 361 10.44 -11.99 32.98
C SER A 361 9.00 -11.88 32.50
N LEU A 362 8.05 -12.47 33.24
CA LEU A 362 6.61 -12.41 32.93
C LEU A 362 6.09 -10.98 33.05
N GLU A 363 6.43 -10.23 34.09
CA GLU A 363 6.07 -8.82 34.25
C GLU A 363 6.55 -7.98 33.07
N LYS A 364 7.78 -8.20 32.58
CA LYS A 364 8.27 -7.55 31.36
C LYS A 364 7.45 -7.93 30.14
N THR A 365 7.11 -9.21 29.96
CA THR A 365 6.28 -9.63 28.83
C THR A 365 4.89 -9.01 28.90
N ILE A 366 4.28 -8.94 30.08
CA ILE A 366 2.97 -8.29 30.31
C ILE A 366 3.05 -6.79 30.00
N ALA A 367 4.11 -6.10 30.44
CA ALA A 367 4.30 -4.68 30.09
C ALA A 367 4.47 -4.46 28.58
N LEU A 368 5.19 -5.36 27.90
CA LEU A 368 5.34 -5.28 26.44
C LEU A 368 4.04 -5.61 25.70
N THR A 369 3.25 -6.57 26.18
CA THR A 369 1.95 -6.89 25.56
C THR A 369 0.94 -5.77 25.78
N THR A 370 0.88 -5.14 26.95
CA THR A 370 0.01 -3.98 27.19
C THR A 370 0.41 -2.80 26.31
N LEU A 371 1.70 -2.51 26.14
CA LEU A 371 2.17 -1.49 25.20
C LEU A 371 1.80 -1.81 23.75
N ARG A 372 1.88 -3.08 23.33
CA ARG A 372 1.43 -3.52 21.99
C ARG A 372 -0.07 -3.34 21.80
N VAL A 373 -0.88 -3.71 22.79
CA VAL A 373 -2.34 -3.53 22.76
C VAL A 373 -2.67 -2.04 22.66
N ASN A 374 -2.04 -1.18 23.46
CA ASN A 374 -2.24 0.27 23.41
C ASN A 374 -1.83 0.87 22.06
N SER A 375 -0.69 0.42 21.49
CA SER A 375 -0.25 0.85 20.16
C SER A 375 -1.23 0.41 19.07
N ASN A 376 -1.76 -0.81 19.17
CA ASN A 376 -2.77 -1.31 18.23
C ASN A 376 -4.08 -0.53 18.35
N ALA A 377 -4.56 -0.25 19.56
CA ALA A 377 -5.74 0.58 19.78
C ALA A 377 -5.57 1.98 19.14
N TYR A 378 -4.42 2.63 19.37
CA TYR A 378 -4.10 3.91 18.73
C TYR A 378 -4.10 3.83 17.20
N LYS A 379 -3.52 2.76 16.62
CA LYS A 379 -3.53 2.54 15.17
C LYS A 379 -4.95 2.37 14.63
N VAL A 380 -5.82 1.65 15.34
CA VAL A 380 -7.23 1.47 14.97
C VAL A 380 -7.95 2.81 14.98
N SER A 381 -7.86 3.59 16.06
CA SER A 381 -8.47 4.93 16.13
C SER A 381 -7.93 5.87 15.04
N SER A 382 -6.63 5.84 14.75
CA SER A 382 -6.04 6.62 13.65
C SER A 382 -6.57 6.19 12.28
N ALA A 383 -6.75 4.89 12.06
CA ALA A 383 -7.32 4.36 10.83
C ALA A 383 -8.80 4.74 10.66
N GLU A 384 -9.57 4.73 11.74
CA GLU A 384 -10.96 5.20 11.76
C GLU A 384 -11.06 6.68 11.38
N VAL A 385 -10.25 7.55 11.99
CA VAL A 385 -10.21 8.98 11.63
C VAL A 385 -9.87 9.18 10.15
N LYS A 386 -8.89 8.43 9.62
CA LYS A 386 -8.54 8.48 8.19
C LYS A 386 -9.69 8.00 7.32
N ARG A 387 -10.42 6.96 7.73
CA ARG A 387 -11.59 6.44 7.02
C ARG A 387 -12.72 7.47 6.98
N TYR A 388 -13.02 8.13 8.11
CA TYR A 388 -14.02 9.18 8.16
C TYR A 388 -13.65 10.37 7.29
N SER A 389 -12.39 10.84 7.34
CA SER A 389 -11.90 11.90 6.46
C SER A 389 -11.99 11.52 4.97
N ALA A 390 -11.65 10.28 4.62
CA ALA A 390 -11.80 9.78 3.25
C ALA A 390 -13.27 9.71 2.81
N MET A 391 -14.17 9.26 3.68
CA MET A 391 -15.61 9.27 3.43
C MET A 391 -16.14 10.69 3.24
N GLU A 392 -15.75 11.64 4.10
CA GLU A 392 -16.16 13.04 3.97
C GLU A 392 -15.70 13.65 2.65
N ASN A 393 -14.45 13.39 2.26
CA ASN A 393 -13.91 13.83 0.96
C ASN A 393 -14.67 13.19 -0.21
N PHE A 394 -14.98 11.90 -0.12
CA PHE A 394 -15.80 11.22 -1.13
C PHE A 394 -17.18 11.88 -1.26
N TRP A 395 -17.88 12.14 -0.15
CA TRP A 395 -19.19 12.79 -0.16
C TRP A 395 -19.13 14.21 -0.75
N LYS A 396 -18.12 15.00 -0.41
CA LYS A 396 -17.92 16.34 -1.00
C LYS A 396 -17.76 16.27 -2.52
N ILE A 397 -16.92 15.35 -2.99
CA ILE A 397 -16.68 15.14 -4.43
C ILE A 397 -17.97 14.69 -5.13
N THR A 398 -18.68 13.71 -4.55
CA THR A 398 -19.94 13.21 -5.11
C THR A 398 -20.98 14.32 -5.20
N ARG A 399 -21.10 15.19 -4.18
CA ARG A 399 -22.02 16.32 -4.20
C ARG A 399 -21.74 17.29 -5.35
N ILE A 400 -20.46 17.63 -5.57
CA ILE A 400 -20.05 18.49 -6.68
C ILE A 400 -20.41 17.86 -8.03
N TYR A 401 -20.21 16.55 -8.18
CA TYR A 401 -20.59 15.85 -9.42
C TYR A 401 -22.10 15.81 -9.62
N THR A 402 -22.90 15.55 -8.58
CA THR A 402 -24.36 15.56 -8.69
C THR A 402 -24.90 16.95 -9.02
N GLU A 403 -24.36 18.01 -8.40
CA GLU A 403 -24.72 19.39 -8.71
C GLU A 403 -24.37 19.74 -10.17
N LYS A 404 -23.20 19.28 -10.65
CA LYS A 404 -22.78 19.48 -12.04
C LYS A 404 -23.66 18.72 -13.04
N ILE A 405 -24.07 17.50 -12.71
CA ILE A 405 -24.97 16.70 -13.56
C ILE A 405 -26.32 17.42 -13.67
N GLY A 406 -26.92 17.86 -12.55
CA GLY A 406 -28.19 18.59 -12.59
C GLY A 406 -28.09 19.90 -13.38
N TRP A 407 -26.98 20.64 -13.27
CA TRP A 407 -26.75 21.84 -14.08
C TRP A 407 -26.65 21.53 -15.59
N LEU A 408 -26.02 20.41 -15.96
CA LEU A 408 -25.93 19.97 -17.36
C LEU A 408 -27.30 19.53 -17.91
N GLU A 409 -28.10 18.82 -17.11
CA GLU A 409 -29.46 18.42 -17.48
C GLU A 409 -30.32 19.66 -17.76
N GLN A 410 -30.29 20.66 -16.87
CA GLN A 410 -31.00 21.92 -17.07
C GLN A 410 -30.54 22.64 -18.36
N LYS A 411 -29.24 22.62 -18.68
CA LYS A 411 -28.71 23.20 -19.92
C LYS A 411 -29.16 22.46 -21.18
N ILE A 412 -29.30 21.14 -21.12
CA ILE A 412 -29.82 20.33 -22.23
C ILE A 412 -31.31 20.63 -22.45
N ASP A 413 -32.08 20.77 -21.38
CA ASP A 413 -33.50 21.12 -21.45
C ASP A 413 -33.70 22.51 -22.06
N GLU A 414 -32.89 23.51 -21.65
CA GLU A 414 -32.88 24.84 -22.26
C GLU A 414 -32.58 24.79 -23.77
N GLN A 415 -31.59 23.98 -24.18
CA GLN A 415 -31.26 23.82 -25.61
C GLN A 415 -32.39 23.13 -26.38
N SER A 416 -33.01 22.12 -25.78
CA SER A 416 -34.13 21.40 -26.39
C SER A 416 -35.36 22.30 -26.58
N GLN A 417 -35.62 23.22 -25.65
CA GLN A 417 -36.66 24.25 -25.81
C GLN A 417 -36.35 25.19 -26.98
N ILE A 418 -35.10 25.67 -27.08
CA ILE A 418 -34.66 26.52 -28.20
C ILE A 418 -34.82 25.79 -29.54
N GLU A 419 -34.48 24.50 -29.60
CA GLU A 419 -34.67 23.68 -30.81
C GLU A 419 -36.15 23.54 -31.18
N GLN A 420 -37.02 23.29 -30.19
CA GLN A 420 -38.47 23.23 -30.41
C GLN A 420 -39.02 24.55 -30.96
N ASP A 421 -38.63 25.67 -30.37
CA ASP A 421 -39.03 27.01 -30.81
C ASP A 421 -38.55 27.30 -32.25
N LEU A 422 -37.32 26.89 -32.58
CA LEU A 422 -36.78 27.03 -33.93
C LEU A 422 -37.54 26.16 -34.95
N VAL A 423 -37.90 24.93 -34.59
CA VAL A 423 -38.71 24.05 -35.45
C VAL A 423 -40.09 24.66 -35.70
N VAL A 424 -40.74 25.20 -34.66
CA VAL A 424 -42.03 25.91 -34.80
C VAL A 424 -41.87 27.13 -35.71
N TYR A 425 -40.83 27.93 -35.52
CA TYR A 425 -40.53 29.08 -36.38
C TYR A 425 -40.31 28.68 -37.84
N LEU A 426 -39.55 27.62 -38.11
CA LEU A 426 -39.32 27.11 -39.46
C LEU A 426 -40.59 26.59 -40.11
N LYS A 427 -41.44 25.86 -39.37
CA LYS A 427 -42.75 25.40 -39.85
C LYS A 427 -43.62 26.59 -40.25
N ASN A 428 -43.75 27.59 -39.38
CA ASN A 428 -44.53 28.80 -39.66
C ASN A 428 -43.97 29.57 -40.86
N ARG A 429 -42.65 29.73 -40.96
CA ARG A 429 -42.00 30.37 -42.11
C ARG A 429 -42.23 29.60 -43.40
N SER A 430 -42.17 28.27 -43.37
CA SER A 430 -42.40 27.42 -44.53
C SER A 430 -43.85 27.52 -45.02
N ALA A 431 -44.83 27.53 -44.10
CA ALA A 431 -46.23 27.75 -44.42
C ALA A 431 -46.46 29.12 -45.08
N MET A 432 -45.86 30.19 -44.53
CA MET A 432 -45.93 31.53 -45.15
C MET A 432 -45.31 31.57 -46.54
N MET A 433 -44.17 30.90 -46.76
CA MET A 433 -43.53 30.82 -48.08
C MET A 433 -44.40 30.07 -49.09
N LEU A 434 -45.10 29.02 -48.68
CA LEU A 434 -46.06 28.32 -49.53
C LEU A 434 -47.22 29.24 -49.91
N ILE A 435 -47.80 29.96 -48.94
CA ILE A 435 -48.87 30.95 -49.20
C ILE A 435 -48.40 32.02 -50.18
N PHE A 436 -47.20 32.61 -49.97
CA PHE A 436 -46.64 33.59 -50.90
C PHE A 436 -46.41 33.01 -52.29
N ARG A 437 -45.94 31.76 -52.39
CA ARG A 437 -45.75 31.09 -53.67
C ARG A 437 -47.07 30.89 -54.40
N PHE A 438 -48.11 30.43 -53.72
CA PHE A 438 -49.46 30.28 -54.30
C PHE A 438 -50.05 31.64 -54.72
N ALA A 439 -49.94 32.66 -53.87
CA ALA A 439 -50.44 33.99 -54.19
C ALA A 439 -49.73 34.61 -55.42
N LEU A 440 -48.39 34.50 -55.48
CA LEU A 440 -47.62 34.97 -56.63
C LEU A 440 -47.94 34.18 -57.91
N TRP A 441 -48.21 32.89 -57.79
CA TRP A 441 -48.63 32.07 -58.91
C TRP A 441 -50.04 32.45 -59.40
N ASN A 442 -50.97 32.71 -58.48
CA ASN A 442 -52.29 33.26 -58.82
C ASN A 442 -52.18 34.60 -59.55
N PHE A 443 -51.31 35.51 -59.10
CA PHE A 443 -51.06 36.77 -59.80
C PHE A 443 -50.43 36.55 -61.19
N HIS A 444 -49.52 35.59 -61.32
CA HIS A 444 -48.92 35.25 -62.59
C HIS A 444 -49.97 34.71 -63.59
N ASP A 445 -50.88 33.85 -63.13
CA ASP A 445 -51.97 33.30 -63.93
C ASP A 445 -53.02 34.35 -64.30
N LEU A 446 -53.38 35.27 -63.40
CA LEU A 446 -54.24 36.41 -63.73
C LEU A 446 -53.60 37.34 -64.77
N LEU A 447 -52.29 37.56 -64.69
CA LEU A 447 -51.54 38.42 -65.61
C LEU A 447 -51.05 37.69 -66.86
N ARG A 448 -51.54 36.48 -67.12
CA ARG A 448 -51.05 35.62 -68.20
C ARG A 448 -51.18 36.21 -69.59
N HIS A 449 -52.19 37.05 -69.82
CA HIS A 449 -52.46 37.66 -71.12
C HIS A 449 -51.85 39.06 -71.28
N VAL A 450 -51.21 39.60 -70.24
CA VAL A 450 -50.56 40.91 -70.27
C VAL A 450 -49.22 40.77 -70.99
N LYS A 451 -49.11 41.39 -72.18
CA LYS A 451 -48.00 41.22 -73.13
C LYS A 451 -47.73 39.73 -73.41
N GLY A 452 -48.51 39.16 -74.33
CA GLY A 452 -48.47 37.74 -74.73
C GLY A 452 -47.18 37.24 -75.41
N LYS A 453 -46.01 37.80 -75.10
CA LYS A 453 -44.70 37.34 -75.61
C LYS A 453 -43.81 36.70 -74.53
N ASP A 454 -44.16 36.80 -73.25
CA ASP A 454 -43.34 36.27 -72.15
C ASP A 454 -43.77 34.86 -71.71
N CYS A 455 -44.71 34.22 -72.41
CA CYS A 455 -44.85 32.78 -72.33
C CYS A 455 -43.58 32.19 -72.94
N ILE A 456 -42.57 31.91 -72.10
CA ILE A 456 -41.45 31.08 -72.49
C ILE A 456 -42.09 29.81 -73.04
N HIS A 457 -42.06 29.65 -74.37
CA HIS A 457 -42.40 28.39 -75.02
C HIS A 457 -41.33 27.39 -74.61
N PHE A 458 -41.41 26.88 -73.38
CA PHE A 458 -40.75 25.65 -73.02
C PHE A 458 -41.39 24.60 -73.91
N LYS A 459 -40.70 24.24 -74.99
CA LYS A 459 -41.06 23.07 -75.81
C LYS A 459 -41.30 21.92 -74.84
N GLN A 460 -42.55 21.51 -74.65
CA GLN A 460 -42.87 20.33 -73.86
C GLN A 460 -42.24 19.14 -74.58
N VAL A 461 -41.10 18.67 -74.06
CA VAL A 461 -40.52 17.40 -74.51
C VAL A 461 -41.34 16.30 -73.86
N TYR A 462 -42.37 15.84 -74.57
CA TYR A 462 -43.15 14.69 -74.13
C TYR A 462 -42.24 13.45 -74.13
N ARG A 463 -42.11 12.80 -72.97
CA ARG A 463 -41.20 11.65 -72.79
C ARG A 463 -41.58 10.40 -73.60
N SER A 464 -42.83 10.29 -74.07
CA SER A 464 -43.33 9.11 -74.79
C SER A 464 -44.09 9.49 -76.07
N GLU A 465 -44.06 8.62 -77.08
CA GLU A 465 -44.69 8.88 -78.39
C GLU A 465 -46.23 8.91 -78.34
N HIS A 466 -46.83 8.18 -77.39
CA HIS A 466 -48.28 8.15 -77.20
C HIS A 466 -48.86 9.50 -76.72
N LEU A 467 -48.05 10.36 -76.10
CA LEU A 467 -48.44 11.72 -75.70
C LEU A 467 -48.36 12.73 -76.86
N LYS A 468 -47.89 12.33 -78.05
CA LYS A 468 -47.83 13.18 -79.26
C LYS A 468 -49.14 13.21 -80.06
N LEU A 469 -50.19 12.54 -79.59
CA LEU A 469 -51.47 12.46 -80.30
C LEU A 469 -52.10 13.87 -80.50
N PRO A 470 -52.75 14.15 -81.64
CA PRO A 470 -53.27 15.49 -81.97
C PRO A 470 -54.36 16.00 -81.02
N LEU A 471 -55.03 15.11 -80.30
CA LEU A 471 -56.20 15.40 -79.46
C LEU A 471 -55.84 16.06 -78.11
N LEU A 472 -54.56 16.08 -77.72
CA LEU A 472 -54.05 16.70 -76.49
C LEU A 472 -53.18 17.94 -76.77
N LYS A 473 -53.18 18.44 -78.00
CA LYS A 473 -52.51 19.69 -78.36
C LYS A 473 -53.42 20.87 -78.04
N TYR A 474 -53.22 21.48 -76.87
CA TYR A 474 -53.85 22.76 -76.49
C TYR A 474 -53.59 23.89 -77.49
N GLU A 475 -52.62 23.73 -78.39
CA GLU A 475 -52.29 24.66 -79.48
C GLU A 475 -53.39 24.74 -80.57
N MET A 476 -54.30 23.76 -80.68
CA MET A 476 -55.33 23.73 -81.73
C MET A 476 -56.71 24.25 -81.30
N LEU A 477 -56.90 24.63 -80.03
CA LEU A 477 -58.13 25.26 -79.58
C LEU A 477 -58.03 26.78 -79.81
N LEU A 478 -58.85 27.33 -80.71
CA LEU A 478 -58.96 28.77 -80.99
C LEU A 478 -59.55 29.59 -79.83
N MET A 479 -59.94 28.93 -78.73
CA MET A 479 -60.25 29.61 -77.47
C MET A 479 -58.94 29.93 -76.74
N HIS A 480 -58.87 31.06 -76.04
CA HIS A 480 -57.70 31.59 -75.33
C HIS A 480 -57.18 30.71 -74.15
N ALA A 481 -57.33 29.39 -74.21
CA ALA A 481 -56.84 28.43 -73.27
C ALA A 481 -55.35 28.14 -73.54
N ALA A 482 -54.47 28.93 -72.91
CA ALA A 482 -53.06 28.58 -72.86
C ALA A 482 -52.82 27.36 -71.93
N PRO A 483 -51.82 26.50 -72.19
CA PRO A 483 -51.52 25.32 -71.36
C PRO A 483 -50.96 25.72 -69.99
N PRO A 484 -51.44 25.17 -68.85
CA PRO A 484 -51.01 25.59 -67.52
C PRO A 484 -49.48 25.67 -67.44
N ALA A 485 -48.96 26.80 -66.97
CA ALA A 485 -47.52 27.01 -66.90
C ALA A 485 -46.92 25.98 -65.92
N LEU A 486 -45.77 25.40 -66.29
CA LEU A 486 -45.05 24.50 -65.37
C LEU A 486 -44.74 25.26 -64.07
N LEU A 487 -44.97 24.60 -62.95
CA LEU A 487 -44.86 25.21 -61.62
C LEU A 487 -43.39 25.54 -61.33
N GLU A 488 -42.97 26.78 -61.59
CA GLU A 488 -41.59 27.21 -61.31
C GLU A 488 -41.31 27.17 -59.80
N GLU A 489 -40.19 26.56 -59.41
CA GLU A 489 -39.78 26.41 -58.00
C GLU A 489 -39.12 27.67 -57.42
N LYS A 490 -38.62 28.56 -58.28
CA LYS A 490 -37.90 29.76 -57.87
C LYS A 490 -38.84 30.97 -57.79
N ILE A 491 -39.29 31.28 -56.58
CA ILE A 491 -40.22 32.39 -56.27
C ILE A 491 -39.73 33.75 -56.82
N HIS A 492 -38.42 34.00 -56.82
CA HIS A 492 -37.84 35.27 -57.28
C HIS A 492 -38.09 35.55 -58.77
N ILE A 493 -38.08 34.50 -59.60
CA ILE A 493 -38.29 34.63 -61.04
C ILE A 493 -39.77 34.96 -61.31
N VAL A 494 -40.68 34.24 -60.65
CA VAL A 494 -42.12 34.49 -60.72
C VAL A 494 -42.45 35.92 -60.25
N LEU A 495 -41.83 36.37 -59.15
CA LEU A 495 -42.01 37.72 -58.63
C LEU A 495 -41.57 38.79 -59.63
N GLU A 496 -40.39 38.66 -60.25
CA GLU A 496 -39.91 39.61 -61.27
C GLU A 496 -40.84 39.67 -62.49
N VAL A 497 -41.34 38.53 -62.95
CA VAL A 497 -42.28 38.46 -64.09
C VAL A 497 -43.61 39.12 -63.74
N VAL A 498 -44.16 38.81 -62.56
CA VAL A 498 -45.38 39.45 -62.05
C VAL A 498 -45.19 40.95 -61.93
N GLN A 499 -44.09 41.43 -61.33
CA GLN A 499 -43.79 42.85 -61.20
C GLN A 499 -43.72 43.54 -62.57
N ARG A 500 -43.00 42.99 -63.54
CA ARG A 500 -42.92 43.55 -64.90
C ARG A 500 -44.30 43.64 -65.55
N LYS A 501 -45.10 42.56 -65.50
CA LYS A 501 -46.45 42.55 -66.07
C LYS A 501 -47.38 43.54 -65.37
N LEU A 502 -47.36 43.59 -64.05
CA LEU A 502 -48.20 44.47 -63.24
C LEU A 502 -47.84 45.95 -63.46
N THR A 503 -46.55 46.28 -63.63
CA THR A 503 -46.13 47.64 -64.02
C THR A 503 -46.62 48.03 -65.41
N VAL A 504 -46.72 47.09 -66.35
CA VAL A 504 -47.31 47.34 -67.67
C VAL A 504 -48.82 47.58 -67.54
N VAL A 505 -49.54 46.74 -66.79
CA VAL A 505 -50.98 46.94 -66.53
C VAL A 505 -51.22 48.29 -65.88
N MET A 506 -50.45 48.64 -64.85
CA MET A 506 -50.59 49.93 -64.16
C MET A 506 -50.29 51.11 -65.08
N LYS A 507 -49.28 51.03 -65.94
CA LYS A 507 -49.00 52.07 -66.94
C LYS A 507 -50.13 52.20 -67.96
N THR A 508 -50.62 51.10 -68.52
CA THR A 508 -51.76 51.12 -69.45
C THR A 508 -53.05 51.58 -68.78
N TYR A 509 -53.24 51.25 -67.50
CA TYR A 509 -54.38 51.70 -66.71
C TYR A 509 -54.30 53.21 -66.45
N LEU A 510 -53.11 53.74 -66.14
CA LEU A 510 -52.87 55.18 -66.00
C LEU A 510 -53.07 55.92 -67.34
N GLU A 511 -52.67 55.33 -68.47
CA GLU A 511 -52.90 55.88 -69.82
C GLU A 511 -54.40 55.84 -70.19
N LEU A 512 -55.10 54.74 -69.95
CA LEU A 512 -56.56 54.61 -70.12
C LEU A 512 -57.35 55.56 -69.20
N LEU A 513 -56.86 55.81 -67.98
CA LEU A 513 -57.44 56.79 -67.07
C LEU A 513 -57.31 58.23 -67.60
N TRP A 514 -56.33 58.51 -68.45
CA TRP A 514 -56.15 59.83 -69.07
C TRP A 514 -56.93 59.97 -70.39
N GLU A 515 -57.07 58.91 -71.19
CA GLU A 515 -57.77 58.97 -72.49
C GLU A 515 -59.28 58.78 -72.39
N ALA A 516 -59.78 58.04 -71.40
CA ALA A 516 -61.21 57.84 -71.22
C ALA A 516 -61.71 58.68 -70.03
N LYS A 517 -62.78 59.45 -70.24
CA LYS A 517 -63.59 60.14 -69.20
C LYS A 517 -64.24 59.12 -68.24
N ILE A 518 -63.44 58.41 -67.46
CA ILE A 518 -63.87 57.32 -66.56
C ILE A 518 -64.18 57.83 -65.14
N GLU A 519 -64.02 59.13 -64.83
CA GLU A 519 -64.53 59.65 -63.56
C GLU A 519 -66.06 59.49 -63.43
N GLU A 520 -66.81 59.51 -64.52
CA GLU A 520 -68.26 59.24 -64.52
C GLU A 520 -68.60 57.74 -64.46
N HIS A 521 -67.70 56.84 -64.89
CA HIS A 521 -67.93 55.39 -64.93
C HIS A 521 -67.27 54.57 -63.81
N LYS A 522 -66.36 55.18 -63.03
CA LYS A 522 -65.76 54.60 -61.81
C LYS A 522 -66.80 54.04 -60.83
N PRO A 523 -67.84 54.81 -60.40
CA PRO A 523 -68.81 54.27 -59.46
C PRO A 523 -69.63 53.13 -60.09
N THR A 524 -69.99 53.23 -61.38
CA THR A 524 -70.79 52.20 -62.06
C THR A 524 -70.04 50.88 -62.31
N ALA A 525 -68.72 50.93 -62.56
CA ALA A 525 -67.90 49.74 -62.74
C ALA A 525 -67.61 49.04 -61.40
N ILE A 526 -67.36 49.82 -60.34
CA ILE A 526 -67.17 49.31 -58.98
C ILE A 526 -68.46 48.67 -58.47
N LEU A 527 -69.61 49.30 -58.69
CA LEU A 527 -70.92 48.76 -58.31
C LEU A 527 -71.25 47.48 -59.09
N LYS A 528 -70.98 47.42 -60.39
CA LYS A 528 -71.16 46.19 -61.19
C LYS A 528 -70.28 45.05 -60.71
N TYR A 529 -69.01 45.34 -60.39
CA TYR A 529 -68.11 44.33 -59.82
C TYR A 529 -68.54 43.89 -58.42
N GLN A 530 -69.03 44.80 -57.58
CA GLN A 530 -69.59 44.45 -56.27
C GLN A 530 -70.86 43.61 -56.38
N GLU A 531 -71.75 43.93 -57.33
CA GLU A 531 -72.94 43.12 -57.62
C GLU A 531 -72.58 41.74 -58.18
N GLU A 532 -71.59 41.64 -59.07
CA GLU A 532 -71.10 40.35 -59.57
C GLU A 532 -70.41 39.54 -58.48
N PHE A 533 -69.62 40.18 -57.62
CA PHE A 533 -68.95 39.54 -56.48
C PHE A 533 -69.97 39.02 -55.46
N LEU A 534 -70.98 39.83 -55.11
CA LEU A 534 -72.08 39.41 -54.24
C LEU A 534 -72.87 38.26 -54.85
N LYS A 535 -73.14 38.27 -56.17
CA LYS A 535 -73.78 37.14 -56.87
C LYS A 535 -72.94 35.87 -56.84
N THR A 536 -71.61 35.96 -56.99
CA THR A 536 -70.73 34.79 -56.88
C THR A 536 -70.64 34.26 -55.47
N TYR A 537 -70.67 35.15 -54.46
CA TYR A 537 -70.69 34.78 -53.04
C TYR A 537 -72.03 34.14 -52.66
N GLU A 538 -73.15 34.69 -53.13
CA GLU A 538 -74.49 34.12 -52.95
C GLU A 538 -74.64 32.77 -53.68
N MET A 539 -74.03 32.59 -54.86
CA MET A 539 -73.98 31.28 -55.52
C MET A 539 -73.11 30.27 -54.76
N GLN A 540 -71.99 30.68 -54.17
CA GLN A 540 -71.17 29.80 -53.33
C GLN A 540 -71.88 29.41 -52.03
N GLU A 541 -72.53 30.36 -51.35
CA GLU A 541 -73.39 30.07 -50.20
C GLU A 541 -74.61 29.22 -50.58
N ALA A 542 -75.19 29.41 -51.78
CA ALA A 542 -76.30 28.57 -52.24
C ALA A 542 -75.85 27.13 -52.53
N VAL A 543 -74.65 26.94 -53.08
CA VAL A 543 -74.05 25.62 -53.27
C VAL A 543 -73.77 24.95 -51.92
N GLU A 544 -73.20 25.69 -50.95
CA GLU A 544 -72.95 25.22 -49.58
C GLU A 544 -74.26 24.87 -48.83
N ARG A 545 -75.32 25.69 -48.95
CA ARG A 545 -76.64 25.42 -48.36
C ARG A 545 -77.37 24.25 -49.03
N THR A 546 -77.16 24.00 -50.33
CA THR A 546 -77.73 22.82 -51.00
C THR A 546 -77.00 21.52 -50.67
N SER A 547 -75.72 21.57 -50.27
CA SER A 547 -75.01 20.42 -49.72
C SER A 547 -75.39 20.08 -48.28
N GLU A 548 -75.97 21.01 -47.52
CA GLU A 548 -76.38 20.82 -46.12
C GLU A 548 -77.79 20.20 -45.94
N LEU A 549 -78.58 20.06 -47.01
CA LEU A 549 -79.98 19.59 -46.94
C LEU A 549 -80.22 18.16 -47.43
N HIS A 550 -79.17 17.38 -47.74
CA HIS A 550 -79.29 15.95 -48.05
C HIS A 550 -78.34 15.11 -47.20
N GLY A 551 -78.87 14.67 -46.04
CA GLY A 551 -78.44 13.41 -45.43
C GLY A 551 -77.71 13.54 -44.10
N ASP A 552 -78.40 14.06 -43.08
CA ASP A 552 -78.12 13.69 -41.69
C ASP A 552 -79.33 12.87 -41.20
N ASP A 553 -79.26 11.54 -41.35
CA ASP A 553 -79.80 10.59 -40.38
C ASP A 553 -79.25 9.17 -40.59
N ASN A 554 -78.61 8.67 -39.53
CA ASN A 554 -78.12 7.31 -39.25
C ASN A 554 -76.71 6.89 -39.72
N GLY A 555 -75.75 7.09 -38.81
CA GLY A 555 -74.61 6.19 -38.63
C GLY A 555 -73.31 6.91 -38.32
N ASP A 556 -72.81 6.75 -37.10
CA ASP A 556 -71.47 7.15 -36.67
C ASP A 556 -70.40 6.76 -37.70
N GLU A 557 -69.93 7.69 -38.54
CA GLU A 557 -68.62 7.61 -39.19
C GLU A 557 -67.97 9.00 -39.21
N GLU A 558 -67.10 9.17 -38.22
CA GLU A 558 -65.88 9.95 -38.27
C GLU A 558 -65.35 10.00 -39.73
N ILE A 559 -65.41 11.18 -40.38
CA ILE A 559 -64.75 11.41 -41.66
C ILE A 559 -63.25 11.42 -41.39
N ALA A 560 -62.71 10.21 -41.26
CA ALA A 560 -61.32 9.90 -41.49
C ALA A 560 -61.00 10.40 -42.89
N LEU A 561 -60.15 11.42 -42.96
CA LEU A 561 -59.35 11.70 -44.14
C LEU A 561 -58.76 10.37 -44.59
N ASP A 562 -59.21 9.93 -45.76
CA ASP A 562 -58.94 8.62 -46.32
C ASP A 562 -57.47 8.57 -46.80
N GLU A 563 -56.53 8.54 -45.84
CA GLU A 563 -55.11 8.31 -46.03
C GLU A 563 -54.86 6.94 -46.70
N THR A 564 -55.87 6.07 -46.75
CA THR A 564 -55.82 4.74 -47.38
C THR A 564 -55.71 4.80 -48.92
N LYS A 565 -56.23 5.83 -49.60
CA LYS A 565 -56.06 6.00 -51.06
C LYS A 565 -54.67 6.49 -51.45
N VAL A 566 -53.98 7.21 -50.56
CA VAL A 566 -52.58 7.64 -50.78
C VAL A 566 -51.61 6.55 -50.34
N MET A 567 -51.92 5.82 -49.26
CA MET A 567 -51.13 4.68 -48.77
C MET A 567 -51.27 3.40 -49.62
N SER A 568 -52.37 3.22 -50.36
CA SER A 568 -52.52 2.11 -51.32
C SER A 568 -51.78 2.34 -52.64
N ALA A 569 -51.43 3.60 -52.97
CA ALA A 569 -50.58 3.92 -54.12
C ALA A 569 -49.08 3.69 -53.82
N ILE A 570 -48.67 3.78 -52.55
CA ILE A 570 -47.29 3.52 -52.12
C ILE A 570 -47.13 2.04 -51.81
N HIS A 571 -46.77 1.29 -52.84
CA HIS A 571 -46.50 -0.14 -52.72
C HIS A 571 -45.34 -0.40 -51.74
N SER A 572 -45.59 -1.19 -50.70
CA SER A 572 -44.52 -1.68 -49.82
C SER A 572 -43.44 -2.42 -50.64
N ARG A 573 -42.17 -2.36 -50.20
CA ARG A 573 -41.04 -3.03 -50.88
C ARG A 573 -41.29 -4.52 -51.14
N ARG A 574 -42.14 -5.16 -50.33
CA ARG A 574 -42.54 -6.56 -50.50
C ARG A 574 -43.56 -6.73 -51.65
N SER A 575 -44.56 -5.86 -51.76
CA SER A 575 -45.56 -5.91 -52.84
C SER A 575 -44.98 -5.44 -54.18
N MET A 576 -44.03 -4.50 -54.20
CA MET A 576 -43.28 -4.15 -55.42
C MET A 576 -42.46 -5.34 -55.94
N LYS A 577 -41.87 -6.14 -55.05
CA LYS A 577 -41.13 -7.34 -55.45
C LYS A 577 -42.04 -8.42 -56.02
N GLU A 578 -43.19 -8.67 -55.40
CA GLU A 578 -44.19 -9.61 -55.90
C GLU A 578 -44.74 -9.18 -57.27
N LEU A 579 -45.07 -7.91 -57.45
CA LEU A 579 -45.53 -7.39 -58.75
C LEU A 579 -44.42 -7.45 -59.81
N SER A 580 -43.16 -7.15 -59.45
CA SER A 580 -42.04 -7.28 -60.38
C SER A 580 -41.75 -8.74 -60.76
N ALA A 581 -41.90 -9.68 -59.82
CA ALA A 581 -41.78 -11.12 -60.10
C ALA A 581 -42.90 -11.62 -61.00
N LYS A 582 -44.14 -11.15 -60.77
CA LYS A 582 -45.31 -11.46 -61.61
C LYS A 582 -45.14 -10.95 -63.05
N ILE A 583 -44.61 -9.74 -63.22
CA ILE A 583 -44.31 -9.18 -64.53
C ILE A 583 -43.23 -10.00 -65.24
N VAL A 584 -42.17 -10.43 -64.53
CA VAL A 584 -41.12 -11.29 -65.10
C VAL A 584 -41.68 -12.67 -65.50
N GLU A 585 -42.57 -13.26 -64.69
CA GLU A 585 -43.25 -14.51 -65.04
C GLU A 585 -44.22 -14.36 -66.24
N ASP A 586 -44.90 -13.22 -66.36
CA ASP A 586 -45.79 -12.94 -67.48
C ASP A 586 -45.00 -12.65 -68.77
N PHE A 587 -43.80 -12.07 -68.67
CA PHE A 587 -42.87 -11.97 -69.79
C PHE A 587 -42.27 -13.33 -70.17
N SER A 588 -41.91 -14.18 -69.19
CA SER A 588 -41.40 -15.52 -69.50
C SER A 588 -42.45 -16.43 -70.11
N LYS A 589 -43.73 -16.26 -69.75
CA LYS A 589 -44.85 -16.99 -70.36
C LYS A 589 -45.15 -16.55 -71.79
N ARG A 590 -44.93 -15.27 -72.12
CA ARG A 590 -45.07 -14.73 -73.48
C ARG A 590 -43.91 -15.09 -74.42
N GLU A 591 -42.77 -15.53 -73.89
CA GLU A 591 -41.66 -16.07 -74.70
C GLU A 591 -41.76 -17.59 -74.92
N SER A 592 -42.68 -18.28 -74.23
CA SER A 592 -42.90 -19.72 -74.34
C SER A 592 -44.15 -20.12 -75.15
N ASP A 593 -44.93 -19.15 -75.62
CA ASP A 593 -45.95 -19.28 -76.67
C ASP A 593 -45.43 -18.63 -77.96
#